data_AF-A0A6B9GIA7-F1
#
_entry.id   AF-A0A6B9GIA7-F1
#
_cell.length_a   1.000
_cell.length_b   1.000
_cell.length_c   1.000
_cell.angle_alpha   90.00
_cell.angle_beta   90.00
_cell.angle_gamma   90.00
#
_symmetry.space_group_name_H-M   'P 1'
#
loop_
_entity.id
_entity.type
_entity.pdbx_description
1 polymer ?
#
loop_
_entity_poly.entity_id
_entity_poly.type
_entity_poly.pdbx_seq_one_letter_code
_entity_poly.pdbx_strand_id
1 'polypeptide(L)'
;MTGWYSYQSRIDHSEQPVTINNTLSPDMTINYVRAMVWYHSRGKLQELRSILMADDLTQKERIEIRIKNMLQHRSSAYVREFNSLNTPVRNLGNWYQDNFDFNDFLQDVYAIVFDEKLNVDEKIRNITDVMEEYQNIASRKLIDKLTEEGVYHE
;
A
#
# COMPACT_ATOMS: atom_id res chain seq x y z
N MET A 1 7.40 50.39 -39.40
CA MET A 1 8.24 49.43 -38.64
C MET A 1 7.88 49.57 -37.16
N THR A 2 6.90 48.80 -36.69
CA THR A 2 6.32 48.93 -35.34
C THR A 2 5.91 47.54 -34.87
N GLY A 3 6.90 46.67 -34.69
CA GLY A 3 6.68 45.26 -34.28
C GLY A 3 7.47 44.82 -33.05
N TRP A 4 8.44 45.62 -32.59
CA TRP A 4 9.36 45.21 -31.53
C TRP A 4 9.03 45.81 -30.15
N TYR A 5 8.28 46.91 -30.08
CA TYR A 5 7.96 47.59 -28.81
C TYR A 5 6.86 46.90 -27.99
N SER A 6 6.04 46.04 -28.60
CA SER A 6 4.94 45.33 -27.93
C SER A 6 5.37 44.03 -27.23
N TYR A 7 6.62 43.59 -27.42
CA TYR A 7 7.15 42.43 -26.72
C TYR A 7 7.56 42.76 -25.29
N GLN A 8 8.10 43.96 -25.04
CA GLN A 8 8.48 44.38 -23.68
C GLN A 8 7.26 44.45 -22.75
N SER A 9 6.12 44.94 -23.23
CA SER A 9 4.88 45.05 -22.45
C SER A 9 4.21 43.70 -22.15
N ARG A 10 4.65 42.60 -22.76
CA ARG A 10 4.17 41.24 -22.44
C ARG A 10 5.05 40.52 -21.41
N ILE A 11 6.27 41.01 -21.16
CA ILE A 11 7.19 40.44 -20.16
C ILE A 11 6.91 41.02 -18.76
N ASP A 12 6.22 42.17 -18.67
CA ASP A 12 5.81 42.80 -17.40
C ASP A 12 4.56 42.17 -16.75
N HIS A 13 3.97 41.14 -17.35
CA HIS A 13 3.13 40.23 -16.59
C HIS A 13 4.04 39.34 -15.78
N SER A 14 4.34 39.78 -14.56
CA SER A 14 4.91 38.94 -13.52
C SER A 14 3.99 37.75 -13.30
N GLU A 15 4.19 36.68 -14.08
CA GLU A 15 3.75 35.36 -13.68
C GLU A 15 4.46 35.13 -12.35
N GLN A 16 3.67 35.17 -11.26
CA GLN A 16 4.10 34.69 -9.96
C GLN A 16 4.83 33.36 -10.21
N PRO A 17 6.05 33.17 -9.69
CA PRO A 17 6.77 31.92 -9.92
C PRO A 17 5.82 30.78 -9.54
N VAL A 18 5.53 29.89 -10.50
CA VAL A 18 4.70 28.71 -10.24
C VAL A 18 5.38 27.99 -9.10
N THR A 19 4.82 28.09 -7.90
CA THR A 19 5.23 27.25 -6.77
C THR A 19 4.90 25.84 -7.20
N ILE A 20 5.93 25.10 -7.64
CA ILE A 20 5.81 23.67 -7.86
C ILE A 20 5.50 23.08 -6.50
N ASN A 21 4.22 22.79 -6.27
CA ASN A 21 3.80 22.07 -5.10
C ASN A 21 4.31 20.64 -5.27
N ASN A 22 5.46 20.31 -4.66
CA ASN A 22 6.08 18.99 -4.70
C ASN A 22 5.25 17.93 -3.95
N THR A 23 3.98 18.17 -3.67
CA THR A 23 3.09 17.24 -3.00
C THR A 23 2.46 16.34 -4.05
N LEU A 24 2.56 15.02 -3.85
CA LEU A 24 1.85 14.04 -4.67
C LEU A 24 0.36 14.36 -4.64
N SER A 25 -0.31 14.27 -5.79
CA SER A 25 -1.76 14.40 -5.81
C SER A 25 -2.40 13.26 -4.99
N PRO A 26 -3.64 13.44 -4.51
CA PRO A 26 -4.42 12.38 -3.89
C PRO A 26 -4.47 11.11 -4.75
N ASP A 27 -4.73 11.24 -6.06
CA ASP A 27 -4.73 10.11 -7.00
C ASP A 27 -3.38 9.41 -7.08
N MET A 28 -2.28 10.16 -7.15
CA MET A 28 -0.94 9.59 -7.15
C MET A 28 -0.66 8.86 -5.83
N THR A 29 -1.13 9.41 -4.71
CA THR A 29 -0.99 8.81 -3.38
C THR A 29 -1.73 7.48 -3.30
N ILE A 30 -3.01 7.45 -3.70
CA ILE A 30 -3.85 6.24 -3.72
C ILE A 30 -3.21 5.17 -4.61
N ASN A 31 -2.82 5.54 -5.83
CA ASN A 31 -2.24 4.61 -6.80
C ASN A 31 -0.88 4.07 -6.33
N TYR A 32 -0.06 4.90 -5.70
CA TYR A 32 1.23 4.48 -5.17
C TYR A 32 1.07 3.49 -4.02
N VAL A 33 0.16 3.74 -3.08
CA VAL A 33 -0.14 2.81 -1.97
C VAL A 33 -0.63 1.46 -2.52
N ARG A 34 -1.53 1.47 -3.51
CA ARG A 34 -2.00 0.24 -4.18
C ARG A 34 -0.87 -0.52 -4.89
N ALA A 35 0.05 0.19 -5.54
CA ALA A 35 1.15 -0.41 -6.31
C ALA A 35 2.27 -1.00 -5.46
N MET A 36 2.39 -0.60 -4.19
CA MET A 36 3.48 -1.02 -3.31
C MET A 36 3.26 -2.41 -2.69
N VAL A 37 2.04 -2.93 -2.74
CA VAL A 37 1.76 -4.35 -2.53
C VAL A 37 2.37 -4.89 -1.22
N TRP A 38 2.17 -4.14 -0.12
CA TRP A 38 2.93 -4.30 1.12
C TRP A 38 2.87 -5.73 1.66
N TYR A 39 1.67 -6.29 1.83
CA TYR A 39 1.47 -7.63 2.38
C TYR A 39 1.25 -8.71 1.33
N HIS A 40 1.12 -8.35 0.06
CA HIS A 40 0.62 -9.23 -0.99
C HIS A 40 1.58 -9.44 -2.17
N SER A 41 2.88 -9.31 -1.91
CA SER A 41 3.91 -9.44 -2.94
C SER A 41 4.10 -10.88 -3.42
N ARG A 42 4.47 -11.02 -4.69
CA ARG A 42 4.81 -12.34 -5.28
C ARG A 42 5.90 -13.06 -4.49
N GLY A 43 6.84 -12.32 -3.89
CA GLY A 43 7.87 -12.88 -3.02
C GLY A 43 7.28 -13.52 -1.77
N LYS A 44 6.31 -12.86 -1.11
CA LYS A 44 5.62 -13.39 0.08
C LYS A 44 4.80 -14.63 -0.24
N LEU A 45 4.09 -14.63 -1.37
CA LEU A 45 3.33 -15.80 -1.83
C LEU A 45 4.26 -16.99 -2.15
N GLN A 46 5.44 -16.73 -2.73
CA GLN A 46 6.41 -17.79 -3.00
C GLN A 46 7.02 -18.35 -1.73
N GLU A 47 7.36 -17.49 -0.77
CA GLU A 47 7.88 -17.92 0.55
C GLU A 47 6.81 -18.71 1.32
N LEU A 48 5.56 -18.26 1.29
CA LEU A 48 4.43 -18.98 1.86
C LEU A 48 4.23 -20.35 1.22
N ARG A 49 4.30 -20.44 -0.11
CA ARG A 49 4.24 -21.73 -0.82
C ARG A 49 5.37 -22.65 -0.35
N SER A 50 6.58 -22.14 -0.18
CA SER A 50 7.69 -22.92 0.36
C SER A 50 7.43 -23.43 1.78
N ILE A 51 6.83 -22.61 2.65
CA ILE A 51 6.41 -23.05 4.00
C ILE A 51 5.40 -24.19 3.89
N LEU A 52 4.35 -24.02 3.08
CA LEU A 52 3.27 -25.01 2.93
C LEU A 52 3.74 -26.35 2.37
N MET A 53 4.82 -26.36 1.57
CA MET A 53 5.36 -27.58 0.96
C MET A 53 6.43 -28.28 1.81
N ALA A 54 7.21 -27.51 2.58
CA ALA A 54 8.39 -28.04 3.26
C ALA A 54 8.18 -28.28 4.76
N ASP A 55 7.25 -27.57 5.39
CA ASP A 55 7.08 -27.61 6.84
C ASP A 55 5.99 -28.61 7.27
N ASP A 56 6.13 -29.08 8.51
CA ASP A 56 5.12 -29.90 9.19
C ASP A 56 4.01 -28.99 9.78
N LEU A 57 2.87 -28.96 9.10
CA LEU A 57 1.72 -28.12 9.49
C LEU A 57 1.05 -28.54 10.80
N THR A 58 1.42 -29.68 11.40
CA THR A 58 0.95 -30.05 12.74
C THR A 58 1.58 -29.16 13.82
N GLN A 59 2.72 -28.53 13.55
CA GLN A 59 3.41 -27.59 14.45
C GLN A 59 2.83 -26.17 14.35
N LYS A 60 1.51 -26.02 14.57
CA LYS A 60 0.74 -24.79 14.29
C LYS A 60 1.42 -23.50 14.78
N GLU A 61 1.76 -23.41 16.06
CA GLU A 61 2.37 -22.22 16.66
C GLU A 61 3.66 -21.78 15.94
N ARG A 62 4.51 -22.75 15.57
CA ARG A 62 5.77 -22.48 14.86
C ARG A 62 5.50 -21.93 13.47
N ILE A 63 4.52 -22.50 12.77
CA ILE A 63 4.12 -22.06 11.42
C ILE A 63 3.50 -20.67 11.48
N GLU A 64 2.64 -20.40 12.46
CA GLU A 64 2.04 -19.10 12.69
C GLU A 64 3.11 -18.02 12.88
N ILE A 65 4.07 -18.25 13.77
CA ILE A 65 5.19 -17.32 14.01
C ILE A 65 5.97 -17.06 12.72
N ARG A 66 6.28 -18.12 11.95
CA ARG A 66 7.04 -18.00 10.71
C ARG A 66 6.29 -17.18 9.65
N ILE A 67 5.01 -17.47 9.46
CA ILE A 67 4.15 -16.75 8.50
C ILE A 67 3.99 -15.29 8.92
N LYS A 68 3.75 -15.01 10.21
CA LYS A 68 3.69 -13.64 10.73
C LYS A 68 4.96 -12.87 10.43
N ASN A 69 6.12 -13.45 10.74
CA ASN A 69 7.41 -12.81 10.50
C ASN A 69 7.66 -12.54 9.01
N MET A 70 7.30 -13.50 8.14
CA MET A 70 7.38 -13.34 6.69
C MET A 70 6.48 -12.21 6.19
N LEU A 71 5.22 -12.16 6.64
CA LEU A 71 4.27 -11.12 6.23
C LEU A 71 4.68 -9.74 6.74
N GLN A 72 5.20 -9.65 7.96
CA GLN A 72 5.72 -8.41 8.53
C GLN A 72 7.09 -8.02 7.98
N HIS A 73 7.78 -8.91 7.26
CA HIS A 73 9.10 -8.62 6.72
C HIS A 73 9.05 -7.35 5.84
N ARG A 74 10.03 -6.47 6.08
CA ARG A 74 10.17 -5.13 5.47
C ARG A 74 9.10 -4.09 5.80
N SER A 75 8.16 -4.36 6.70
CA SER A 75 7.13 -3.37 7.09
C SER A 75 7.74 -2.02 7.53
N SER A 76 8.81 -2.04 8.32
CA SER A 76 9.52 -0.82 8.73
C SER A 76 10.21 -0.06 7.58
N ALA A 77 10.55 -0.74 6.49
CA ALA A 77 11.08 -0.08 5.29
C ALA A 77 9.95 0.64 4.55
N TYR A 78 8.80 -0.02 4.37
CA TYR A 78 7.63 0.58 3.73
C TYR A 78 7.07 1.76 4.51
N VAL A 79 6.99 1.67 5.85
CA VAL A 79 6.60 2.82 6.70
C VAL A 79 7.51 4.02 6.44
N ARG A 80 8.83 3.81 6.45
CA ARG A 80 9.80 4.90 6.24
C ARG A 80 9.71 5.49 4.84
N GLU A 81 9.55 4.64 3.83
CA GLU A 81 9.38 5.06 2.44
C GLU A 81 8.12 5.93 2.29
N PHE A 82 6.97 5.48 2.77
CA PHE A 82 5.72 6.24 2.67
C PHE A 82 5.77 7.53 3.46
N ASN A 83 6.37 7.52 4.65
CA ASN A 83 6.55 8.73 5.45
C ASN A 83 7.49 9.75 4.83
N SER A 84 8.40 9.31 3.94
CA SER A 84 9.30 10.22 3.22
C SER A 84 8.62 10.92 2.04
N LEU A 85 7.45 10.42 1.60
CA LEU A 85 6.69 11.03 0.53
C LEU A 85 6.00 12.30 1.04
N ASN A 86 6.08 13.34 0.23
CA ASN A 86 5.26 14.53 0.43
C ASN A 86 3.86 14.24 -0.14
N THR A 87 2.94 13.79 0.71
CA THR A 87 1.55 13.44 0.33
C THR A 87 0.55 14.24 1.16
N PRO A 88 -0.73 14.32 0.74
CA PRO A 88 -1.75 15.01 1.52
C PRO A 88 -1.92 14.41 2.92
N VAL A 89 -1.75 13.10 3.06
CA VAL A 89 -1.75 12.42 4.37
C VAL A 89 -0.36 12.50 5.00
N ARG A 90 -0.25 13.28 6.08
CA ARG A 90 0.99 13.36 6.86
C ARG A 90 1.34 12.01 7.48
N ASN A 91 2.60 11.61 7.38
CA ASN A 91 3.09 10.30 7.87
C ASN A 91 2.26 9.13 7.31
N LEU A 92 2.07 9.10 5.99
CA LEU A 92 1.27 8.09 5.29
C LEU A 92 1.62 6.64 5.67
N GLY A 93 2.89 6.34 5.93
CA GLY A 93 3.32 5.00 6.34
C GLY A 93 2.81 4.59 7.70
N ASN A 94 2.85 5.51 8.68
CA ASN A 94 2.23 5.28 9.99
C ASN A 94 0.71 5.18 9.86
N TRP A 95 0.10 6.12 9.12
CA TRP A 95 -1.34 6.10 8.89
C TRP A 95 -1.79 4.77 8.28
N TYR A 96 -1.08 4.27 7.26
CA TYR A 96 -1.39 2.99 6.62
C TYR A 96 -1.25 1.83 7.61
N GLN A 97 -0.17 1.80 8.40
CA GLN A 97 0.05 0.76 9.41
C GLN A 97 -1.07 0.72 10.45
N ASP A 98 -1.58 1.87 10.87
CA ASP A 98 -2.65 1.98 11.86
C ASP A 98 -4.04 1.65 11.28
N ASN A 99 -4.21 1.77 9.96
CA ASN A 99 -5.49 1.55 9.27
C ASN A 99 -5.59 0.20 8.54
N PHE A 100 -4.46 -0.48 8.33
CA PHE A 100 -4.43 -1.85 7.85
C PHE A 100 -4.67 -2.81 9.02
N ASP A 101 -5.75 -3.60 8.93
CA ASP A 101 -6.10 -4.55 9.99
C ASP A 101 -5.23 -5.81 9.89
N PHE A 102 -3.99 -5.71 10.36
CA PHE A 102 -3.01 -6.79 10.23
C PHE A 102 -3.39 -8.03 11.04
N ASN A 103 -4.08 -7.86 12.17
CA ASN A 103 -4.41 -8.99 13.03
C ASN A 103 -5.50 -9.84 12.40
N ASP A 104 -6.60 -9.22 11.94
CA ASP A 104 -7.68 -9.96 11.28
C ASP A 104 -7.20 -10.58 9.96
N PHE A 105 -6.41 -9.83 9.17
CA PHE A 105 -5.73 -10.34 7.98
C PHE A 105 -4.93 -11.62 8.29
N LEU A 106 -4.15 -11.60 9.38
CA LEU A 106 -3.30 -12.72 9.76
C LEU A 106 -4.14 -13.94 10.19
N GLN A 107 -5.26 -13.72 10.88
CA GLN A 107 -6.17 -14.81 11.27
C GLN A 107 -6.81 -15.47 10.05
N ASP A 108 -7.24 -14.68 9.06
CA ASP A 108 -7.82 -15.22 7.82
C ASP A 108 -6.79 -16.04 7.04
N VAL A 109 -5.54 -15.57 6.99
CA VAL A 109 -4.43 -16.35 6.41
C VAL A 109 -4.23 -17.67 7.15
N TYR A 110 -4.23 -17.67 8.48
CA TYR A 110 -4.08 -18.90 9.27
C TYR A 110 -5.23 -19.87 9.06
N ALA A 111 -6.47 -19.38 9.00
CA ALA A 111 -7.64 -20.21 8.74
C ALA A 111 -7.48 -21.00 7.43
N ILE A 112 -6.97 -20.35 6.39
CA ILE A 112 -6.71 -21.01 5.10
C ILE A 112 -5.50 -21.95 5.17
N VAL A 113 -4.40 -21.51 5.78
CA VAL A 113 -3.17 -22.32 5.91
C VAL A 113 -3.44 -23.65 6.59
N PHE A 114 -4.28 -23.67 7.63
CA PHE A 114 -4.58 -24.87 8.40
C PHE A 114 -5.87 -25.60 7.97
N ASP A 115 -6.50 -25.18 6.87
CA ASP A 115 -7.62 -25.95 6.30
C ASP A 115 -7.09 -27.24 5.66
N GLU A 116 -7.46 -28.39 6.23
CA GLU A 116 -7.06 -29.71 5.76
C GLU A 116 -7.75 -30.12 4.45
N LYS A 117 -8.84 -29.44 4.06
CA LYS A 117 -9.57 -29.72 2.82
C LYS A 117 -8.93 -29.11 1.58
N LEU A 118 -8.07 -28.11 1.78
CA LEU A 118 -7.43 -27.37 0.70
C LEU A 118 -6.04 -27.92 0.41
N ASN A 119 -5.72 -28.08 -0.87
CA ASN A 119 -4.35 -28.33 -1.30
C ASN A 119 -3.52 -27.04 -1.29
N VAL A 120 -2.21 -27.16 -1.50
CA VAL A 120 -1.27 -26.00 -1.43
C VAL A 120 -1.64 -24.90 -2.43
N ASP A 121 -2.00 -25.25 -3.67
CA ASP A 121 -2.32 -24.23 -4.68
C ASP A 121 -3.67 -23.55 -4.41
N GLU A 122 -4.66 -24.29 -3.90
CA GLU A 122 -5.91 -23.71 -3.42
C GLU A 122 -5.68 -22.75 -2.25
N LYS A 123 -4.82 -23.11 -1.29
CA LYS A 123 -4.44 -22.23 -0.18
C LYS A 123 -3.79 -20.95 -0.68
N ILE A 124 -2.83 -21.05 -1.60
CA ILE A 124 -2.15 -19.87 -2.16
C ILE A 124 -3.14 -18.96 -2.92
N ARG A 125 -4.05 -19.53 -3.71
CA ARG A 125 -5.07 -18.74 -4.40
C ARG A 125 -5.96 -18.01 -3.40
N ASN A 126 -6.55 -18.73 -2.44
CA ASN A 126 -7.46 -18.14 -1.48
C ASN A 126 -6.76 -17.08 -0.60
N ILE A 127 -5.49 -17.29 -0.24
CA ILE A 127 -4.69 -16.29 0.51
C ILE A 127 -4.40 -15.06 -0.35
N THR A 128 -4.21 -15.23 -1.66
CA THR A 128 -4.10 -14.09 -2.59
C THR A 128 -5.38 -13.25 -2.57
N ASP A 129 -6.55 -13.89 -2.57
CA ASP A 129 -7.83 -13.18 -2.51
C ASP A 129 -7.97 -12.40 -1.19
N VAL A 130 -7.66 -13.02 -0.05
CA VAL A 130 -7.63 -12.35 1.27
C VAL A 130 -6.68 -11.14 1.26
N MET A 131 -5.48 -11.33 0.73
CA MET A 131 -4.50 -10.27 0.62
C MET A 131 -5.00 -9.06 -0.20
N GLU A 132 -5.68 -9.30 -1.31
CA GLU A 132 -6.29 -8.25 -2.13
C GLU A 132 -7.46 -7.56 -1.42
N GLU A 133 -8.29 -8.33 -0.71
CA GLU A 133 -9.41 -7.80 0.07
C GLU A 133 -8.95 -6.78 1.11
N TYR A 134 -7.97 -7.14 1.94
CA TYR A 134 -7.46 -6.23 2.97
C TYR A 134 -6.73 -5.00 2.39
N GLN A 135 -6.04 -5.15 1.25
CA GLN A 135 -5.47 -4.01 0.53
C GLN A 135 -6.57 -3.07 0.03
N ASN A 136 -7.68 -3.61 -0.49
CA ASN A 136 -8.81 -2.83 -0.96
C ASN A 136 -9.52 -2.10 0.19
N ILE A 137 -9.69 -2.75 1.34
CA ILE A 137 -10.23 -2.13 2.56
C ILE A 137 -9.35 -0.95 2.99
N ALA A 138 -8.03 -1.15 3.11
CA ALA A 138 -7.11 -0.07 3.48
C ALA A 138 -7.10 1.07 2.46
N SER A 139 -7.22 0.74 1.17
CA SER A 139 -7.29 1.74 0.09
C SER A 139 -8.58 2.57 0.15
N ARG A 140 -9.72 1.97 0.53
CA ARG A 140 -10.98 2.71 0.74
C ARG A 140 -10.86 3.66 1.92
N LYS A 141 -10.31 3.21 3.05
CA LYS A 141 -10.03 4.08 4.21
C LYS A 141 -9.15 5.28 3.82
N LEU A 142 -8.21 5.10 2.88
CA LEU A 142 -7.35 6.18 2.41
C LEU A 142 -8.12 7.19 1.56
N ILE A 143 -9.01 6.71 0.68
CA ILE A 143 -9.91 7.56 -0.11
C ILE A 143 -10.82 8.37 0.80
N ASP A 144 -11.42 7.72 1.80
CA ASP A 144 -12.30 8.39 2.78
C ASP A 144 -11.52 9.49 3.51
N LYS A 145 -10.30 9.19 3.96
CA LYS A 145 -9.41 10.15 4.62
C LYS A 145 -9.09 11.36 3.76
N LEU A 146 -8.79 11.15 2.47
CA LEU A 146 -8.49 12.23 1.53
C LEU A 146 -9.74 13.06 1.20
N THR A 147 -10.91 12.44 1.17
CA THR A 147 -12.21 13.11 0.98
C THR A 147 -12.55 13.99 2.19
N GLU A 148 -12.38 13.47 3.41
CA GLU A 148 -12.57 14.21 4.66
C GLU A 148 -11.67 15.44 4.78
N GLU A 149 -10.44 15.35 4.27
CA GLU A 149 -9.49 16.47 4.22
C GLU A 149 -9.82 17.50 3.12
N GLY A 150 -10.86 17.25 2.31
CA GLY A 150 -11.29 18.14 1.24
C GLY A 150 -10.30 18.22 0.08
N VAL A 151 -9.39 17.24 -0.03
CA VAL A 151 -8.38 17.19 -1.09
C VAL A 151 -8.74 16.22 -2.20
N TYR A 152 -9.74 15.35 -2.00
CA TYR A 152 -10.23 14.40 -3.00
C TYR A 152 -11.75 14.49 -3.17
N HIS A 153 -12.20 14.42 -4.42
CA HIS A 153 -13.60 14.38 -4.81
C HIS A 153 -13.73 13.33 -5.93
N GLU A 154 -14.58 12.32 -5.72
CA GLU A 154 -14.88 11.29 -6.73
C GLU A 154 -15.65 11.85 -7.94
#